data_AF-A0A520BP74-F1
#
_entry.id   AF-A0A520BP74-F1
#
_cell.length_a   1.000
_cell.length_b   1.000
_cell.length_c   1.000
_cell.angle_alpha   90.00
_cell.angle_beta   90.00
_cell.angle_gamma   90.00
#
_symmetry.space_group_name_H-M   'P 1'
#
loop_
_entity.id
_entity.type
_entity.pdbx_description
1 polymer ?
#
loop_
_entity_poly.entity_id
_entity_poly.type
_entity_poly.pdbx_seq_one_letter_code
_entity_poly.pdbx_strand_id
1 'polypeptide(L)' 'MQTLINIGIVLATFFGMEGVAWLTHKYVMHGLFWFLHEDHHQKDPNDFLEKNDFFFLIFAIPGII' A
#
# COMPACT_ATOMS: atom_id res chain seq x y z
N MET A 1 14.83 21.37 -20.58
CA MET A 1 13.41 20.98 -20.59
C MET A 1 13.19 19.60 -19.99
N GLN A 2 13.90 18.56 -20.45
CA GLN A 2 13.76 17.20 -19.92
C GLN A 2 13.94 17.09 -18.39
N THR A 3 14.93 17.77 -17.82
CA THR A 3 15.16 17.73 -16.36
C THR A 3 13.98 18.26 -15.56
N LEU A 4 13.36 19.35 -16.00
CA LEU A 4 12.20 19.93 -15.30
C LEU A 4 10.97 19.00 -15.40
N ILE A 5 10.78 18.36 -16.56
CA ILE A 5 9.72 17.35 -16.75
C ILE A 5 9.95 16.15 -15.81
N ASN A 6 11.17 15.62 -15.76
CA ASN A 6 11.50 14.50 -14.88
C ASN A 6 11.28 14.84 -13.40
N ILE A 7 11.68 16.05 -12.97
CA ILE A 7 11.40 16.53 -11.60
C ILE A 7 9.89 16.61 -11.36
N GLY A 8 9.14 17.16 -12.32
CA GLY A 8 7.68 17.23 -12.25
C GLY A 8 7.02 15.85 -12.11
N ILE A 9 7.47 14.86 -12.87
CA ILE A 9 6.97 13.47 -12.77
C ILE A 9 7.25 12.91 -11.38
N VAL A 10 8.48 13.03 -10.87
CA VAL A 10 8.83 12.51 -9.54
C VAL A 10 7.95 13.12 -8.46
N LEU A 11 7.77 14.44 -8.46
CA LEU A 11 6.94 15.13 -7.47
C LEU A 11 5.46 14.70 -7.60
N ALA A 12 4.92 14.69 -8.82
CA ALA A 12 3.54 14.30 -9.05
C ALA A 12 3.28 12.85 -8.62
N THR A 13 4.18 11.92 -8.96
CA THR A 13 4.07 10.53 -8.53
C THR A 13 4.19 10.40 -7.02
N PHE A 14 5.14 11.07 -6.37
CA PHE A 14 5.30 11.03 -4.92
C PHE A 14 4.01 11.45 -4.20
N PHE A 15 3.50 12.65 -4.49
CA PHE A 15 2.28 13.14 -3.86
C PHE A 15 1.03 12.33 -4.25
N GLY A 16 0.98 11.84 -5.50
CA GLY A 16 -0.09 10.95 -5.94
C GLY A 16 -0.10 9.64 -5.16
N MET A 17 1.08 9.04 -4.93
CA MET A 17 1.21 7.78 -4.20
C MET A 17 0.90 7.92 -2.71
N GLU A 18 1.16 9.08 -2.08
CA GLU A 18 0.68 9.36 -0.73
C GLU A 18 -0.86 9.28 -0.65
N GLY A 19 -1.55 9.85 -1.65
CA GLY A 19 -3.01 9.75 -1.76
C GLY A 19 -3.47 8.30 -1.94
N VAL A 20 -2.82 7.54 -2.82
CA VAL A 20 -3.09 6.11 -3.02
C VAL A 20 -2.88 5.34 -1.72
N ALA A 21 -1.77 5.54 -1.03
CA ALA A 21 -1.44 4.86 0.23
C ALA A 21 -2.49 5.16 1.31
N TRP A 22 -2.85 6.44 1.47
CA TRP A 22 -3.85 6.84 2.46
C TRP A 22 -5.24 6.25 2.17
N LEU A 23 -5.71 6.35 0.92
CA LEU A 23 -7.01 5.80 0.52
C LEU A 23 -7.05 4.28 0.68
N THR A 24 -5.97 3.62 0.29
CA THR A 24 -5.83 2.17 0.40
C THR A 24 -5.83 1.73 1.86
N HIS A 25 -5.03 2.36 2.71
CA HIS A 25 -4.99 2.04 4.12
C HIS A 25 -6.35 2.26 4.79
N LYS A 26 -6.98 3.42 4.57
CA LYS A 26 -8.23 3.79 5.23
C LYS A 26 -9.46 3.02 4.74
N TYR A 27 -9.60 2.80 3.44
CA TYR A 27 -10.85 2.27 2.86
C TYR A 27 -10.73 0.82 2.39
N VAL A 28 -9.54 0.39 1.97
CA VAL A 28 -9.32 -0.98 1.51
C VAL A 28 -8.87 -1.86 2.68
N MET A 29 -7.76 -1.51 3.34
CA MET A 29 -7.19 -2.31 4.42
C MET A 29 -8.03 -2.26 5.70
N HIS A 30 -8.46 -1.07 6.11
CA HIS A 30 -9.38 -0.89 7.26
C HIS A 30 -10.87 -1.11 6.94
N GLY A 31 -11.21 -1.37 5.67
CA GLY A 31 -12.58 -1.57 5.21
C GLY A 31 -12.79 -2.97 4.65
N LEU A 32 -12.82 -3.08 3.32
CA LEU A 32 -13.14 -4.33 2.60
C LEU A 32 -12.25 -5.52 3.02
N PHE A 33 -10.98 -5.27 3.33
CA PHE A 33 -9.99 -6.27 3.71
C PHE A 33 -9.55 -6.18 5.17
N TRP A 34 -10.42 -5.68 6.06
CA TRP A 34 -10.11 -5.63 7.49
C TRP A 34 -9.65 -6.98 8.05
N PHE A 35 -10.25 -8.09 7.61
CA PHE A 35 -9.86 -9.43 8.02
C PHE A 35 -8.40 -9.83 7.68
N LEU A 36 -7.77 -9.14 6.71
CA LEU A 36 -6.34 -9.29 6.41
C LEU A 36 -5.47 -8.28 7.18
N HIS A 37 -6.02 -7.19 7.69
CA HIS A 37 -5.25 -6.12 8.33
C HIS A 37 -5.40 -6.08 9.87
N GLU A 38 -6.39 -6.76 10.42
CA GLU A 38 -6.76 -6.73 11.84
C GLU A 38 -5.62 -7.17 12.76
N ASP A 39 -4.87 -8.20 12.39
CA ASP A 39 -3.77 -8.76 13.18
C ASP A 39 -2.55 -7.84 13.23
N HIS A 40 -2.35 -7.01 12.19
CA HIS A 40 -1.35 -5.94 12.23
C HIS A 40 -1.63 -4.90 13.32
N HIS A 41 -2.92 -4.59 13.57
CA HIS A 41 -3.33 -3.71 14.67
C HIS A 41 -3.32 -4.41 16.03
N GLN A 42 -3.56 -5.73 16.04
CA GLN A 42 -3.59 -6.57 17.24
C GLN A 42 -2.45 -7.59 17.21
N LYS A 43 -1.21 -7.07 17.21
CA LYS A 43 -0.01 -7.86 17.01
C LYS A 43 0.22 -8.90 18.13
N ASP A 44 0.34 -10.17 17.75
CA ASP A 44 0.87 -11.22 18.63
C ASP A 44 2.42 -11.21 18.53
N PRO A 45 3.15 -11.02 19.64
CA PRO A 45 4.61 -11.04 19.62
C PRO A 45 5.22 -12.39 19.22
N ASN A 46 4.44 -13.47 19.15
CA ASN A 46 4.89 -14.79 18.72
C ASN A 46 4.63 -15.07 17.23
N ASP A 47 3.89 -14.19 16.53
CA ASP A 47 3.57 -14.39 15.13
C ASP A 47 4.72 -13.91 14.23
N PHE A 48 5.23 -14.86 13.43
CA PHE A 48 6.28 -14.59 12.43
C PHE A 48 5.71 -14.06 11.10
N LEU A 49 4.47 -14.43 10.76
CA LEU A 49 3.76 -13.97 9.56
C LEU A 49 2.39 -13.43 9.97
N GLU A 50 2.09 -12.20 9.55
CA GLU A 50 0.77 -11.59 9.71
C GLU A 50 -0.03 -11.84 8.43
N LYS A 51 -1.34 -12.01 8.53
CA LYS A 51 -2.26 -11.99 7.38
C LYS A 51 -2.10 -10.72 6.57
N ASN A 52 -1.70 -9.63 7.22
CA ASN A 52 -1.38 -8.37 6.58
C ASN A 52 -0.24 -8.52 5.55
N ASP A 53 0.66 -9.47 5.72
CA ASP A 53 1.74 -9.69 4.75
C ASP A 53 1.17 -10.08 3.37
N PHE A 54 0.00 -10.73 3.28
CA PHE A 54 -0.61 -11.09 2.00
C PHE A 54 -0.96 -9.88 1.09
N PHE A 55 -0.99 -8.65 1.62
CA PHE A 55 -1.19 -7.47 0.79
C PHE A 55 -0.12 -7.32 -0.31
N PHE A 56 1.09 -7.89 -0.16
CA PHE A 56 2.10 -7.87 -1.22
C PHE A 56 1.59 -8.52 -2.51
N LEU A 57 0.82 -9.61 -2.42
CA LEU A 57 0.26 -10.28 -3.60
C LEU A 57 -0.78 -9.41 -4.29
N ILE A 58 -1.67 -8.77 -3.50
CA ILE A 58 -2.73 -7.90 -4.02
C ILE A 58 -2.12 -6.73 -4.81
N PHE A 59 -1.04 -6.13 -4.33
CA PHE A 59 -0.37 -5.02 -5.03
C PHE A 59 0.58 -5.46 -6.14
N ALA A 60 1.19 -6.65 -6.04
CA ALA A 60 2.12 -7.14 -7.06
C ALA A 60 1.40 -7.70 -8.30
N ILE A 61 0.25 -8.39 -8.13
CA ILE A 61 -0.47 -9.05 -9.23
C ILE A 61 -0.75 -8.11 -10.41
N PRO A 62 -1.26 -6.87 -10.22
CA PRO A 62 -1.51 -5.95 -11.34
C PRO A 62 -0.25 -5.56 -12.13
N GLY A 63 0.94 -5.63 -11.51
CA GLY A 63 2.20 -5.32 -12.18
C GLY A 63 2.87 -6.52 -12.85
N ILE A 64 2.35 -7.74 -12.63
CA ILE A 64 2.88 -8.98 -13.20
C ILE A 64 2.20 -9.36 -14.53
N ILE A 65 0.95 -8.93 -14.73
CA ILE A 65 0.15 -9.15 -15.94
C ILE A 65 0.42 -8.04 -16.96
#